data_AF-A0A355WLK6-F1
#
_entry.id   AF-A0A355WLK6-F1
#
_cell.length_a   1.000
_cell.length_b   1.000
_cell.length_c   1.000
_cell.angle_alpha   90.00
_cell.angle_beta   90.00
_cell.angle_gamma   90.00
#
_symmetry.space_group_name_H-M   'P 1'
#
loop_
_entity.id
_entity.type
_entity.pdbx_description
1 polymer ?
#
loop_
_entity_poly.entity_id
_entity_poly.type
_entity_poly.pdbx_seq_one_letter_code
_entity_poly.pdbx_strand_id
1 'polypeptide(L)'
;TFRKLSEQAVAELGEYIELTGQPWTDHTPLPGGDFPMDGRAALADKLAAGYPFLGLEVCRRMVSAYGTLAWKMLGDAKTTDDLGQDFGGGLFGCEVRWLVAREFALTAEDILWRRSKLGLVVSPAQAAVLDGWLKEVGA
;
A
#
# COMPACT_ATOMS: atom_id res chain seq x y z
N THR A 1 5.89 -20.95 2.48
CA THR A 1 7.09 -21.56 1.86
C THR A 1 7.83 -20.63 0.92
N PHE A 2 7.19 -19.62 0.30
CA PHE A 2 7.84 -18.72 -0.68
C PHE A 2 9.22 -18.19 -0.24
N ARG A 3 9.35 -17.72 1.01
CA ARG A 3 10.59 -17.16 1.55
C ARG A 3 11.72 -18.20 1.58
N LYS A 4 11.46 -19.38 2.16
CA LYS A 4 12.43 -20.47 2.23
C LYS A 4 12.80 -21.03 0.85
N LEU A 5 11.83 -21.10 -0.06
CA LEU A 5 12.09 -21.46 -1.45
C LEU A 5 12.99 -20.43 -2.15
N SER A 6 12.78 -19.14 -1.89
CA SER A 6 13.62 -18.07 -2.43
C SER A 6 15.04 -18.12 -1.86
N GLU A 7 15.20 -18.38 -0.56
CA GLU A 7 16.51 -18.59 0.06
C GLU A 7 17.25 -19.78 -0.57
N GLN A 8 16.56 -20.89 -0.81
CA GLN A 8 17.15 -22.06 -1.46
C GLN A 8 17.57 -21.75 -2.90
N ALA A 9 16.71 -21.08 -3.68
CA ALA A 9 17.03 -20.70 -5.05
C ALA A 9 18.27 -19.79 -5.12
N VAL A 10 18.41 -18.84 -4.18
CA VAL A 10 19.61 -18.00 -4.08
C VAL A 10 20.84 -18.84 -3.71
N ALA A 11 20.71 -19.80 -2.81
CA ALA A 11 21.83 -20.69 -2.46
C ALA A 11 22.31 -21.53 -3.66
N GLU A 12 21.38 -22.07 -4.46
CA GLU A 12 21.70 -22.83 -5.68
C GLU A 12 22.38 -21.93 -6.74
N LEU A 13 21.97 -20.67 -6.87
CA LEU A 13 22.64 -19.71 -7.76
C LEU A 13 24.09 -19.42 -7.35
N GLY A 14 24.42 -19.54 -6.05
CA GLY A 14 25.77 -19.36 -5.52
C GLY A 14 26.81 -20.35 -6.05
N GLU A 15 26.39 -21.43 -6.69
CA GLU A 15 27.29 -22.36 -7.38
C GLU A 15 27.85 -21.77 -8.69
N TYR A 16 27.19 -20.76 -9.26
CA TYR A 16 27.50 -20.20 -10.58
C TYR A 16 27.98 -18.74 -10.55
N ILE A 17 27.66 -18.00 -9.48
CA ILE A 17 28.04 -16.59 -9.30
C ILE A 17 28.57 -16.35 -7.89
N GLU A 18 29.48 -15.39 -7.74
CA GLU A 18 29.93 -14.96 -6.41
C GLU A 18 28.79 -14.23 -5.70
N LEU A 19 28.26 -14.84 -4.65
CA LEU A 19 27.30 -14.22 -3.76
C LEU A 19 28.01 -13.67 -2.53
N THR A 20 27.69 -12.44 -2.17
CA THR A 20 28.18 -11.82 -0.94
C THR A 20 27.06 -11.78 0.09
N GLY A 21 27.37 -12.19 1.32
CA GLY A 21 26.44 -12.13 2.46
C GLY A 21 25.81 -13.46 2.87
N GLN A 22 25.18 -13.44 4.04
CA GLN A 22 24.43 -14.56 4.61
C GLN A 22 22.93 -14.41 4.34
N PRO A 23 22.13 -15.49 4.40
CA PRO A 23 20.67 -15.38 4.40
C PRO A 23 20.19 -14.43 5.50
N TRP A 24 19.27 -13.52 5.16
CA TRP A 24 18.86 -12.42 6.04
C TRP A 24 17.34 -12.19 6.14
N THR A 25 16.56 -12.91 5.32
CA THR A 25 15.13 -12.59 5.09
C THR A 25 14.20 -13.02 6.23
N ASP A 26 14.69 -13.83 7.16
CA ASP A 26 13.93 -14.31 8.32
C ASP A 26 13.77 -13.27 9.43
N HIS A 27 14.69 -12.32 9.51
CA HIS A 27 14.74 -11.30 10.57
C HIS A 27 14.44 -9.88 10.09
N THR A 28 14.23 -9.69 8.79
CA THR A 28 13.99 -8.36 8.22
C THR A 28 12.52 -8.15 7.90
N PRO A 29 11.88 -7.10 8.44
CA PRO A 29 10.49 -6.80 8.10
C PRO A 29 10.37 -6.44 6.62
N LEU A 30 9.28 -6.89 5.99
CA LEU A 30 8.91 -6.43 4.66
C LEU A 30 8.52 -4.93 4.70
N PRO A 31 8.61 -4.20 3.59
CA PRO A 31 8.20 -2.79 3.53
C PRO A 31 6.80 -2.58 4.10
N GLY A 32 6.66 -1.60 5.01
CA GLY A 32 5.41 -1.32 5.71
C GLY A 32 5.12 -2.22 6.92
N GLY A 33 5.79 -3.36 7.03
CA GLY A 33 5.63 -4.33 8.12
C GLY A 33 6.49 -4.08 9.36
N ASP A 34 7.09 -2.89 9.49
CA ASP A 34 7.97 -2.54 10.62
C ASP A 34 7.15 -2.12 11.85
N PHE A 35 6.39 -3.06 12.41
CA PHE A 35 5.61 -2.91 13.62
C PHE A 35 5.32 -4.28 14.27
N PRO A 36 4.96 -4.35 15.57
CA PRO A 36 4.68 -5.62 16.24
C PRO A 36 3.55 -6.42 15.59
N MET A 37 3.60 -7.75 15.71
CA MET A 37 2.64 -8.67 15.07
C MET A 37 1.17 -8.39 15.46
N ASP A 38 0.95 -8.00 16.72
CA ASP A 38 -0.33 -7.60 17.30
C ASP A 38 -0.56 -6.08 17.31
N GLY A 39 0.37 -5.31 16.76
CA GLY A 39 0.39 -3.84 16.80
C GLY A 39 -0.54 -3.16 15.81
N ARG A 40 -1.27 -3.89 14.96
CA ARG A 40 -2.08 -3.32 13.87
C ARG A 40 -3.16 -2.35 14.38
N ALA A 41 -3.86 -2.71 15.45
CA ALA A 41 -4.93 -1.86 16.01
C ALA A 41 -4.34 -0.56 16.56
N ALA A 42 -3.29 -0.65 17.38
CA ALA A 42 -2.58 0.52 17.91
C ALA A 42 -2.00 1.40 16.80
N LEU A 43 -1.52 0.81 15.71
CA LEU A 43 -1.02 1.55 14.56
C LEU A 43 -2.13 2.33 13.85
N ALA A 44 -3.32 1.74 13.68
CA ALA A 44 -4.49 2.42 13.12
C ALA A 44 -4.99 3.55 14.02
N ASP A 45 -5.01 3.36 15.34
CA ASP A 45 -5.39 4.40 16.30
C ASP A 45 -4.38 5.56 16.27
N LYS A 46 -3.08 5.26 16.18
CA LYS A 46 -2.03 6.27 16.01
C LYS A 46 -2.20 7.05 14.70
N LEU A 47 -2.56 6.37 13.61
CA LEU A 47 -2.83 7.02 12.32
C LEU A 47 -4.05 7.95 12.43
N ALA A 48 -5.13 7.48 13.04
CA ALA A 48 -6.35 8.26 13.25
C ALA A 48 -6.11 9.48 14.16
N ALA A 49 -5.24 9.38 15.16
CA ALA A 49 -4.85 10.52 15.98
C ALA A 49 -4.05 11.57 15.18
N GLY A 50 -3.22 11.14 14.22
CA GLY A 50 -2.44 12.02 13.35
C GLY A 50 -3.26 12.67 12.22
N TYR A 51 -4.30 11.98 11.75
CA TYR A 51 -5.19 12.44 10.67
C TYR A 51 -6.67 12.27 11.06
N PRO A 52 -7.20 13.05 12.03
CA PRO A 52 -8.55 12.85 12.56
C PRO A 52 -9.67 12.94 11.51
N PHE A 53 -9.44 13.69 10.44
CA PHE A 53 -10.39 13.91 9.36
C PHE A 53 -10.64 12.68 8.46
N LEU A 54 -9.76 11.67 8.49
CA LEU A 54 -9.91 10.44 7.68
C LEU A 54 -10.99 9.48 8.23
N GLY A 55 -11.24 9.54 9.54
CA GLY A 55 -12.04 8.53 10.22
C GLY A 55 -11.31 7.20 10.44
N LEU A 56 -11.68 6.51 11.52
CA LEU A 56 -10.97 5.31 11.98
C LEU A 56 -11.04 4.13 11.00
N GLU A 57 -12.14 4.00 10.25
CA GLU A 57 -12.31 2.91 9.29
C GLU A 57 -11.32 3.00 8.12
N VAL A 58 -11.14 4.20 7.56
CA VAL A 58 -10.14 4.44 6.51
C VAL A 58 -8.73 4.20 7.06
N CYS A 59 -8.43 4.66 8.28
CA CYS A 59 -7.14 4.42 8.92
C CYS A 59 -6.85 2.91 9.11
N ARG A 60 -7.85 2.13 9.55
CA ARG A 60 -7.71 0.67 9.69
C ARG A 60 -7.47 0.00 8.34
N ARG A 61 -8.17 0.43 7.30
CA ARG A 61 -7.97 -0.07 5.92
C ARG A 61 -6.55 0.23 5.43
N MET A 62 -6.12 1.49 5.53
CA MET A 62 -4.79 1.91 5.09
C MET A 62 -3.68 1.19 5.85
N VAL A 63 -3.81 1.03 7.17
CA VAL A 63 -2.83 0.26 7.96
C VAL A 63 -2.83 -1.21 7.57
N SER A 64 -3.98 -1.79 7.25
CA SER A 64 -4.04 -3.19 6.79
C SER A 64 -3.39 -3.41 5.42
N ALA A 65 -3.44 -2.39 4.54
CA ALA A 65 -2.85 -2.46 3.21
C ALA A 65 -1.36 -2.05 3.19
N TYR A 66 -0.98 -1.00 3.92
CA TYR A 66 0.30 -0.31 3.79
C TYR A 66 1.14 -0.29 5.07
N GLY A 67 0.56 -0.65 6.21
CA GLY A 67 1.22 -0.60 7.51
C GLY A 67 1.84 0.79 7.78
N THR A 68 3.12 0.82 8.10
CA THR A 68 3.85 2.07 8.41
C THR A 68 4.04 2.99 7.20
N LEU A 69 3.82 2.52 5.98
CA LEU A 69 3.90 3.37 4.78
C LEU A 69 2.73 4.35 4.66
N ALA A 70 1.62 4.14 5.38
CA ALA A 70 0.46 5.02 5.36
C ALA A 70 0.82 6.49 5.69
N TRP A 71 1.76 6.74 6.61
CA TRP A 71 2.23 8.09 6.92
C TRP A 71 2.94 8.76 5.76
N LYS A 72 3.76 8.00 5.01
CA LYS A 72 4.48 8.54 3.85
C LYS A 72 3.52 8.87 2.70
N MET A 73 2.42 8.13 2.61
CA MET A 73 1.37 8.37 1.63
C MET A 73 0.53 9.60 1.97
N LEU A 74 0.16 9.78 3.24
CA LEU A 74 -0.67 10.89 3.70
C LEU A 74 0.12 12.21 3.84
N GLY A 75 1.42 12.14 4.14
CA GLY A 75 2.30 13.31 4.19
C GLY A 75 1.81 14.36 5.18
N ASP A 76 1.76 15.62 4.75
CA ASP A 76 1.38 16.74 5.62
C ASP A 76 -0.12 17.09 5.57
N ALA A 77 -0.95 16.24 4.96
CA ALA A 77 -2.39 16.48 4.81
C ALA A 77 -3.06 16.83 6.16
N LYS A 78 -3.85 17.91 6.18
CA LYS A 78 -4.57 18.41 7.36
C LYS A 78 -6.08 18.32 7.21
N THR A 79 -6.55 18.15 5.98
CA THR A 79 -7.96 18.10 5.60
C THR A 79 -8.20 17.02 4.56
N THR A 80 -9.47 16.63 4.38
CA THR A 80 -9.85 15.69 3.32
C THR A 80 -9.51 16.23 1.93
N ASP A 81 -9.61 17.55 1.73
CA ASP A 81 -9.28 18.21 0.45
C ASP A 81 -7.80 18.05 0.09
N ASP A 82 -6.90 18.02 1.09
CA ASP A 82 -5.46 17.82 0.88
C ASP A 82 -5.14 16.43 0.31
N LEU A 83 -6.03 15.45 0.49
CA LEU A 83 -5.87 14.10 -0.07
C LEU A 83 -6.13 14.07 -1.59
N GLY A 84 -6.78 15.10 -2.11
CA GLY A 84 -7.26 15.18 -3.48
C GLY A 84 -8.59 14.45 -3.68
N GLN A 85 -8.89 14.14 -4.95
CA GLN A 85 -10.17 13.56 -5.34
C GLN A 85 -10.53 12.27 -4.57
N ASP A 86 -11.78 12.19 -4.12
CA ASP A 86 -12.38 10.98 -3.56
C ASP A 86 -12.94 10.10 -4.69
N PHE A 87 -12.44 8.87 -4.79
CA PHE A 87 -12.89 7.86 -5.76
C PHE A 87 -13.92 6.89 -5.16
N GLY A 88 -14.27 7.03 -3.89
CA GLY A 88 -15.16 6.15 -3.15
C GLY A 88 -14.43 5.06 -2.37
N GLY A 89 -15.11 4.46 -1.39
CA GLY A 89 -14.54 3.40 -0.55
C GLY A 89 -13.36 3.85 0.32
N GLY A 90 -13.20 5.17 0.52
CA GLY A 90 -12.06 5.75 1.21
C GLY A 90 -10.76 5.76 0.38
N LEU A 91 -10.85 5.64 -0.96
CA LEU A 91 -9.75 5.80 -1.89
C LEU A 91 -9.60 7.26 -2.30
N PHE A 92 -8.48 7.87 -1.98
CA PHE A 92 -8.20 9.26 -2.31
C PHE A 92 -7.04 9.41 -3.30
N GLY A 93 -6.96 10.56 -3.96
CA GLY A 93 -5.93 10.88 -4.94
C GLY A 93 -4.49 10.67 -4.43
N CYS A 94 -4.20 10.92 -3.16
CA CYS A 94 -2.87 10.67 -2.59
C CYS A 94 -2.50 9.18 -2.60
N GLU A 95 -3.46 8.30 -2.34
CA GLU A 95 -3.27 6.86 -2.40
C GLU A 95 -3.11 6.39 -3.84
N VAL A 96 -3.93 6.90 -4.77
CA VAL A 96 -3.79 6.58 -6.20
C VAL A 96 -2.40 6.99 -6.72
N ARG A 97 -1.94 8.22 -6.42
CA ARG A 97 -0.59 8.68 -6.78
C ARG A 97 0.51 7.81 -6.18
N TRP A 98 0.34 7.38 -4.92
CA TRP A 98 1.29 6.47 -4.28
C TRP A 98 1.36 5.13 -5.01
N LEU A 99 0.21 4.54 -5.33
CA LEU A 99 0.13 3.24 -6.00
C LEU A 99 0.77 3.28 -7.39
N VAL A 100 0.56 4.36 -8.15
CA VAL A 100 1.23 4.57 -9.45
C VAL A 100 2.74 4.71 -9.25
N ALA A 101 3.17 5.61 -8.36
CA ALA A 101 4.58 5.99 -8.23
C ALA A 101 5.45 4.92 -7.54
N ARG A 102 4.87 4.06 -6.69
CA ARG A 102 5.63 3.13 -5.83
C ARG A 102 5.20 1.67 -5.92
N GLU A 103 4.01 1.39 -6.45
CA GLU A 103 3.47 0.03 -6.50
C GLU A 103 3.10 -0.42 -7.92
N PHE A 104 3.60 0.32 -8.92
CA PHE A 104 3.48 0.00 -10.35
C PHE A 104 2.03 -0.24 -10.79
N ALA A 105 1.09 0.51 -10.22
CA ALA A 105 -0.30 0.47 -10.67
C ALA A 105 -0.44 1.30 -11.95
N LEU A 106 -0.82 0.66 -13.05
CA LEU A 106 -1.01 1.32 -14.35
C LEU A 106 -2.49 1.41 -14.74
N THR A 107 -3.33 0.58 -14.13
CA THR A 107 -4.75 0.48 -14.45
C THR A 107 -5.61 0.61 -13.20
N ALA A 108 -6.88 0.99 -13.39
CA ALA A 108 -7.86 0.94 -12.30
C ALA A 108 -7.98 -0.47 -11.72
N GLU A 109 -7.79 -1.51 -12.54
CA GLU A 109 -7.81 -2.90 -12.09
C GLU A 109 -6.66 -3.23 -11.12
N ASP A 110 -5.44 -2.71 -11.36
CA ASP A 110 -4.31 -2.85 -10.44
C ASP A 110 -4.69 -2.36 -9.05
N ILE A 111 -5.26 -1.16 -9.00
CA ILE A 111 -5.64 -0.48 -7.76
C ILE A 111 -6.76 -1.23 -7.07
N LEU A 112 -7.87 -1.46 -7.79
CA LEU A 112 -9.11 -1.95 -7.20
C LEU A 112 -9.05 -3.43 -6.82
N TRP A 113 -8.36 -4.26 -7.59
CA TRP A 113 -8.41 -5.72 -7.41
C TRP A 113 -7.11 -6.32 -6.91
N ARG A 114 -5.96 -5.71 -7.15
CA ARG A 114 -4.67 -6.25 -6.67
C ARG A 114 -4.20 -5.56 -5.41
N ARG A 115 -4.07 -4.23 -5.42
CA ARG A 115 -3.43 -3.44 -4.34
C ARG A 115 -4.35 -3.17 -3.15
N SER A 116 -5.62 -2.82 -3.39
CA SER A 116 -6.52 -2.35 -2.32
C SER A 116 -7.71 -3.26 -2.01
N LYS A 117 -8.17 -4.07 -2.99
CA LYS A 117 -9.45 -4.82 -2.94
C LYS A 117 -10.70 -3.94 -2.84
N LEU A 118 -10.59 -2.64 -3.12
CA LEU A 118 -11.72 -1.70 -3.12
C LEU A 118 -12.72 -1.94 -4.26
N GLY A 119 -12.38 -2.76 -5.26
CA GLY A 119 -13.32 -3.24 -6.27
C GLY A 119 -14.54 -3.97 -5.69
N LEU A 120 -14.48 -4.41 -4.42
CA LEU A 120 -15.60 -5.01 -3.70
C LEU A 120 -16.63 -3.99 -3.19
N VAL A 121 -16.28 -2.71 -3.10
CA VAL A 121 -17.12 -1.66 -2.50
C VAL A 121 -17.39 -0.48 -3.41
N VAL A 122 -16.48 -0.16 -4.35
CA VAL A 122 -16.70 0.93 -5.30
C VAL A 122 -17.70 0.52 -6.37
N SER A 123 -18.56 1.47 -6.75
CA SER A 123 -19.50 1.28 -7.85
C SER A 123 -18.80 1.26 -9.23
N PRO A 124 -19.43 0.70 -10.26
CA PRO A 124 -18.90 0.79 -11.63
C PRO A 124 -18.66 2.23 -12.11
N ALA A 125 -19.52 3.18 -11.70
CA ALA A 125 -19.35 4.59 -12.04
C ALA A 125 -18.09 5.20 -11.39
N GLN A 126 -17.84 4.88 -10.12
CA GLN A 126 -16.62 5.28 -9.41
C GLN A 126 -15.37 4.66 -10.03
N ALA A 127 -15.43 3.38 -10.41
CA ALA A 127 -14.33 2.72 -11.11
C ALA A 127 -14.01 3.40 -12.46
N ALA A 128 -15.03 3.83 -13.21
CA ALA A 128 -14.85 4.56 -14.45
C ALA A 128 -14.21 5.95 -14.23
N VAL A 129 -14.56 6.63 -13.14
CA VAL A 129 -13.92 7.89 -12.74
C VAL A 129 -12.44 7.69 -12.45
N LEU A 130 -12.07 6.62 -11.72
CA LEU A 130 -10.67 6.28 -11.46
C LEU A 130 -9.90 5.99 -12.76
N ASP A 131 -10.50 5.22 -13.68
CA ASP A 131 -9.90 4.88 -14.97
C ASP A 131 -9.66 6.11 -15.84
N GLY A 132 -10.61 7.05 -15.88
CA GLY A 132 -10.45 8.34 -16.55
C GLY A 132 -9.30 9.15 -15.95
N TRP A 133 -9.26 9.24 -14.62
CA TRP A 133 -8.23 9.98 -13.91
C TRP A 133 -6.81 9.44 -14.16
N LEU A 134 -6.62 8.11 -14.19
CA LEU A 134 -5.32 7.51 -14.48
C LEU A 134 -4.80 7.86 -15.88
N LYS A 135 -5.69 7.96 -16.87
CA LYS A 135 -5.33 8.37 -18.24
C LYS A 135 -4.89 9.83 -18.32
N GLU A 136 -5.47 10.70 -17.51
CA GLU A 136 -5.10 12.13 -17.45
C GLU A 136 -3.74 12.34 -16.77
N VAL A 137 -3.43 11.54 -15.75
CA VAL A 137 -2.20 11.69 -14.94
C VAL A 137 -0.98 11.01 -15.60
N GLY A 138 -1.17 10.31 -16.72
CA GLY A 138 -0.10 9.70 -17.50
C GLY A 138 0.52 8.48 -16.82
N ALA A 139 -0.34 7.59 -16.30
CA ALA A 139 0.04 6.22 -15.96
C ALA A 139 0.06 5.32 -17.21
#